data_AF-A0A7U3ZQJ4-F1
#
_entry.id   AF-A0A7U3ZQJ4-F1
#
_cell.length_a   1.000
_cell.length_b   1.000
_cell.length_c   1.000
_cell.angle_alpha   90.00
_cell.angle_beta   90.00
_cell.angle_gamma   90.00
#
_symmetry.space_group_name_H-M   'P 1'
#
loop_
_entity.id
_entity.type
_entity.pdbx_description
1 polymer ?
#
loop_
_entity_poly.entity_id
_entity_poly.type
_entity_poly.pdbx_seq_one_letter_code
_entity_poly.pdbx_strand_id
1 'polypeptide(L)'
;MNKPSVFIGLSLLSVICIALLFVLVGKPYNSSSDNPTLSSSDESRFIADVKELDTLYLKLQKAAYLKDVKATAQVNIRWEKQKDAFLTRYTSNPVLAKLAAQVHNNYRQRVKVLKETYRMKAVTFSKAEQLKEAITSEEAQKEELKAENQMIKQALLTL
;
A
#
# COMPACT_ATOMS: atom_id res chain seq x y z
N MET A 1 -7.29 10.86 -24.09
CA MET A 1 -6.72 11.56 -22.92
C MET A 1 -7.86 12.04 -22.04
N ASN A 2 -8.05 11.48 -20.84
CA ASN A 2 -8.91 12.04 -19.79
C ASN A 2 -8.48 11.57 -18.40
N LYS A 3 -7.73 12.46 -17.73
CA LYS A 3 -7.86 12.92 -16.33
C LYS A 3 -7.68 11.90 -15.17
N PRO A 4 -6.51 11.90 -14.50
CA PRO A 4 -6.27 11.22 -13.21
C PRO A 4 -6.98 11.90 -11.99
N SER A 5 -7.81 12.91 -12.21
CA SER A 5 -8.49 13.66 -11.13
C SER A 5 -9.66 12.90 -10.48
N VAL A 6 -10.29 11.94 -11.18
CA VAL A 6 -11.44 11.19 -10.65
C VAL A 6 -11.02 10.19 -9.55
N PHE A 7 -9.84 9.59 -9.68
CA PHE A 7 -9.32 8.63 -8.70
C PHE A 7 -8.93 9.29 -7.36
N ILE A 8 -8.42 10.52 -7.40
CA ILE A 8 -8.05 11.29 -6.19
C ILE A 8 -9.32 11.76 -5.47
N GLY A 9 -10.34 12.18 -6.21
CA GLY A 9 -11.64 12.59 -5.66
C GLY A 9 -12.36 11.46 -4.90
N LEU A 10 -12.37 10.24 -5.45
CA LEU A 10 -12.96 9.09 -4.77
C LEU A 10 -12.21 8.70 -3.48
N SER A 11 -10.90 8.89 -3.47
CA SER A 11 -10.05 8.54 -2.34
C SER A 11 -10.25 9.50 -1.16
N LEU A 12 -10.42 10.80 -1.41
CA LEU A 12 -10.73 11.78 -0.37
C LEU A 12 -12.13 11.55 0.22
N LEU A 13 -13.11 11.24 -0.64
CA LEU A 13 -14.49 11.03 -0.22
C LEU A 13 -14.63 9.82 0.71
N SER A 14 -13.89 8.74 0.45
CA SER A 14 -13.92 7.54 1.31
C SER A 14 -13.32 7.81 2.70
N VAL A 15 -12.26 8.61 2.79
CA VAL A 15 -11.63 8.98 4.07
C VAL A 15 -12.59 9.85 4.91
N ILE A 16 -13.31 10.77 4.27
CA ILE A 16 -14.32 11.61 4.95
C ILE A 16 -15.51 10.78 5.42
N CYS A 17 -16.01 9.84 4.62
CA CYS A 17 -17.09 8.94 5.03
C CYS A 17 -16.68 8.01 6.18
N ILE A 18 -15.44 7.52 6.19
CA ILE A 18 -14.91 6.71 7.31
C ILE A 18 -14.84 7.56 8.59
N ALA A 19 -14.35 8.80 8.50
CA ALA A 19 -14.30 9.72 9.64
C ALA A 19 -15.70 10.04 10.20
N LEU A 20 -16.69 10.28 9.33
CA LEU A 20 -18.08 10.53 9.72
C LEU A 20 -18.73 9.30 10.39
N LEU A 21 -18.41 8.09 9.93
CA LEU A 21 -18.87 6.86 10.58
C LEU A 21 -18.30 6.70 11.99
N PHE A 22 -17.07 7.14 12.25
CA PHE A 22 -16.51 7.16 13.61
C PHE A 22 -17.22 8.17 14.52
N VAL A 23 -17.69 9.30 13.97
CA VAL A 23 -18.46 10.31 14.72
C VAL A 23 -19.89 9.84 15.02
N LEU A 24 -20.54 9.17 14.06
CA LEU A 24 -21.93 8.70 14.19
C LEU A 24 -22.08 7.41 15.01
N VAL A 25 -21.11 6.49 14.92
CA VAL A 25 -21.16 5.18 15.61
C VAL A 25 -20.40 5.22 16.95
N GLY A 26 -19.59 6.26 17.17
CA GLY A 26 -18.95 6.51 18.47
C GLY A 26 -19.99 6.86 19.52
N LYS A 27 -20.36 5.89 20.37
CA LYS A 27 -21.12 6.13 21.61
C LYS A 27 -20.56 7.37 22.34
N PRO A 28 -21.41 8.25 22.89
CA PRO A 28 -20.93 9.35 23.73
C PRO A 28 -20.12 8.75 24.88
N TYR A 29 -18.86 9.16 24.94
CA TYR A 29 -17.92 8.71 25.96
C TYR A 29 -18.45 9.24 27.30
N ASN A 30 -19.04 8.36 28.11
CA ASN A 30 -19.49 8.69 29.46
C ASN A 30 -18.34 9.37 30.20
N SER A 31 -18.53 10.64 30.54
CA SER A 31 -17.64 11.46 31.35
C SER A 31 -17.67 10.99 32.80
N SER A 32 -17.04 9.85 33.09
CA SER A 32 -16.57 9.56 34.45
C SER A 32 -15.41 10.51 34.76
N SER A 33 -15.51 11.25 35.87
CA SER A 33 -14.62 12.34 36.29
C SER A 33 -13.17 11.95 36.63
N ASP A 34 -12.79 10.69 36.41
CA ASP A 34 -11.38 10.26 36.43
C ASP A 34 -10.84 10.24 35.00
N ASN A 35 -10.72 11.41 34.37
CA ASN A 35 -9.88 11.51 33.17
C ASN A 35 -8.43 11.50 33.67
N PRO A 36 -7.66 10.41 33.47
CA PRO A 36 -6.25 10.41 33.84
C PRO A 36 -5.60 11.55 33.05
N THR A 37 -5.19 12.58 33.76
CA THR A 37 -4.67 13.81 33.17
C THR A 37 -3.38 13.43 32.46
N LEU A 38 -3.43 13.41 31.14
CA LEU A 38 -2.30 12.98 30.32
C LEU A 38 -1.26 14.10 30.37
N SER A 39 -0.01 13.77 30.74
CA SER A 39 1.03 14.79 30.77
C SER A 39 1.35 15.22 29.34
N SER A 40 1.57 16.52 29.12
CA SER A 40 1.96 17.05 27.80
C SER A 40 3.26 16.40 27.28
N SER A 41 4.14 15.99 28.19
CA SER A 41 5.35 15.22 27.86
C SER A 41 5.05 13.82 27.32
N ASP A 42 4.07 13.12 27.89
CA ASP A 42 3.69 11.77 27.43
C ASP A 42 2.97 11.83 26.08
N GLU A 43 2.12 12.84 25.89
CA GLU A 43 1.47 13.09 24.60
C GLU A 43 2.48 13.39 23.50
N SER A 44 3.40 14.32 23.74
CA SER A 44 4.45 14.69 22.78
C SER A 44 5.32 13.49 22.40
N ARG A 45 5.65 12.65 23.38
CA ARG A 45 6.43 11.43 23.16
C ARG A 45 5.64 10.38 22.39
N PHE A 46 4.36 10.19 22.72
CA PHE A 46 3.48 9.28 22.01
C PHE A 46 3.38 9.66 20.53
N ILE A 47 3.19 10.94 20.23
CA ILE A 47 3.16 11.46 18.86
C ILE A 47 4.49 11.20 18.13
N ALA A 48 5.62 11.41 18.80
CA ALA A 48 6.94 11.15 18.23
C ALA A 48 7.13 9.66 17.88
N ASP A 49 6.75 8.76 18.78
CA ASP A 49 6.86 7.32 18.54
C ASP A 49 5.93 6.86 17.40
N VAL A 50 4.72 7.41 17.32
CA VAL A 50 3.79 7.15 16.19
C VAL A 50 4.40 7.61 14.87
N LYS A 51 5.02 8.79 14.83
CA LYS A 51 5.69 9.32 13.63
C LYS A 51 6.86 8.44 13.19
N GLU A 52 7.58 7.85 14.13
CA GLU A 52 8.65 6.90 13.82
C GLU A 52 8.09 5.62 13.18
N LEU A 53 7.01 5.05 13.74
CA LEU A 53 6.30 3.92 13.14
C LEU A 53 5.79 4.23 11.74
N ASP A 54 5.26 5.43 11.52
CA ASP A 54 4.79 5.86 10.19
C ASP A 54 5.94 5.96 9.19
N THR A 55 7.08 6.50 9.62
CA THR A 55 8.28 6.60 8.79
C THR A 55 8.79 5.22 8.37
N LEU A 56 8.78 4.26 9.28
CA LEU A 56 9.15 2.87 8.97
C LEU A 56 8.15 2.21 8.03
N TYR A 57 6.85 2.45 8.21
CA TYR A 57 5.82 1.97 7.29
C TYR A 57 6.00 2.51 5.86
N LEU A 58 6.29 3.82 5.71
CA LEU A 58 6.56 4.42 4.41
C LEU A 58 7.81 3.83 3.73
N LYS A 59 8.87 3.55 4.51
CA LYS A 59 10.06 2.85 4.01
C LYS A 59 9.73 1.43 3.56
N LEU A 60 8.85 0.72 4.29
CA LEU A 60 8.42 -0.62 3.93
C LEU A 60 7.63 -0.61 2.62
N GLN A 61 6.69 0.34 2.47
CA GLN A 61 5.95 0.54 1.22
C GLN A 61 6.88 0.83 0.05
N LYS A 62 7.86 1.72 0.23
CA LYS A 62 8.83 2.06 -0.82
C LYS A 62 9.68 0.85 -1.21
N ALA A 63 10.21 0.10 -0.24
CA ALA A 63 11.00 -1.10 -0.49
C ALA A 63 10.18 -2.18 -1.21
N ALA A 64 8.93 -2.40 -0.78
CA ALA A 64 8.01 -3.33 -1.43
C ALA A 64 7.65 -2.89 -2.87
N TYR A 65 7.47 -1.60 -3.11
CA TYR A 65 7.24 -1.06 -4.45
C TYR A 65 8.42 -1.32 -5.39
N LEU A 66 9.64 -1.11 -4.88
CA LEU A 66 10.88 -1.35 -5.63
C LEU A 66 11.24 -2.84 -5.75
N LYS A 67 10.45 -3.75 -5.16
CA LYS A 67 10.72 -5.19 -5.08
C LYS A 67 12.08 -5.52 -4.44
N ASP A 68 12.60 -4.63 -3.58
CA ASP A 68 13.85 -4.85 -2.88
C ASP A 68 13.62 -5.73 -1.64
N VAL A 69 13.89 -7.03 -1.79
CA VAL A 69 13.69 -8.04 -0.75
C VAL A 69 14.56 -7.76 0.49
N LYS A 70 15.80 -7.32 0.28
CA LYS A 70 16.75 -7.06 1.37
C LYS A 70 16.33 -5.83 2.17
N ALA A 71 15.99 -4.73 1.50
CA ALA A 71 15.50 -3.53 2.17
C ALA A 71 14.16 -3.79 2.88
N THR A 72 13.26 -4.56 2.27
CA THR A 72 11.98 -4.94 2.88
C THR A 72 12.21 -5.71 4.19
N ALA A 73 13.07 -6.73 4.18
CA ALA A 73 13.39 -7.51 5.38
C ALA A 73 14.02 -6.65 6.49
N GLN A 74 14.98 -5.79 6.13
CA GLN A 74 15.65 -4.90 7.09
C GLN A 74 14.68 -3.90 7.73
N VAL A 75 13.80 -3.27 6.94
CA VAL A 75 12.81 -2.33 7.46
C VAL A 75 11.78 -3.06 8.32
N ASN A 76 11.37 -4.28 7.96
CA ASN A 76 10.43 -5.06 8.74
C ASN A 76 10.97 -5.42 10.13
N ILE A 77 12.24 -5.84 10.22
CA ILE A 77 12.90 -6.11 11.52
C ILE A 77 12.90 -4.87 12.41
N ARG A 78 13.26 -3.70 11.85
CA ARG A 78 13.25 -2.43 12.59
C ARG A 78 11.84 -2.04 13.03
N TRP A 79 10.85 -2.25 12.17
CA TRP A 79 9.45 -1.97 12.48
C TRP A 79 8.94 -2.83 13.63
N GLU A 80 9.19 -4.14 13.62
CA GLU A 80 8.77 -5.03 14.70
C GLU A 80 9.39 -4.61 16.05
N LYS A 81 10.70 -4.32 16.06
CA LYS A 81 11.40 -3.86 17.26
C LYS A 81 10.80 -2.55 17.81
N GLN A 82 10.54 -1.58 16.93
CA GLN A 82 9.96 -0.29 17.32
C GLN A 82 8.52 -0.45 17.82
N LYS A 83 7.73 -1.31 17.17
CA LYS A 83 6.34 -1.61 17.54
C LYS A 83 6.27 -2.30 18.91
N ASP A 84 7.15 -3.26 19.20
CA ASP A 84 7.21 -3.90 20.52
C ASP A 84 7.59 -2.88 21.60
N ALA A 85 8.63 -2.07 21.35
CA ALA A 85 9.05 -1.01 22.28
C ALA A 85 7.93 0.01 22.54
N PHE A 86 7.22 0.43 21.49
CA PHE A 86 6.07 1.34 21.57
C PHE A 86 4.94 0.75 22.43
N LEU A 87 4.55 -0.49 22.19
CA LEU A 87 3.48 -1.14 22.94
C LEU A 87 3.85 -1.30 24.43
N THR A 88 5.06 -1.76 24.73
CA THR A 88 5.54 -1.93 26.11
C THR A 88 5.59 -0.60 26.86
N ARG A 89 6.06 0.47 26.21
CA ARG A 89 6.27 1.78 26.83
C ARG A 89 5.00 2.38 27.44
N TYR A 90 3.84 2.15 26.83
CA TYR A 90 2.59 2.77 27.25
C TYR A 90 1.68 1.86 28.08
N THR A 91 2.13 0.64 28.41
CA THR A 91 1.35 -0.35 29.19
C THR A 91 0.89 0.14 30.56
N SER A 92 1.66 1.02 31.20
CA SER A 92 1.36 1.54 32.55
C SER A 92 0.26 2.60 32.57
N ASN A 93 -0.04 3.23 31.43
CA ASN A 93 -1.11 4.23 31.31
C ASN A 93 -2.28 3.64 30.51
N PRO A 94 -3.46 3.44 31.11
CA PRO A 94 -4.57 2.74 30.45
C PRO A 94 -5.09 3.44 29.19
N VAL A 95 -5.04 4.78 29.15
CA VAL A 95 -5.45 5.55 27.97
C VAL A 95 -4.44 5.40 26.84
N LEU A 96 -3.15 5.61 27.13
CA LEU A 96 -2.09 5.47 26.14
C LEU A 96 -1.91 4.03 25.68
N ALA A 97 -2.10 3.03 26.55
CA ALA A 97 -2.10 1.62 26.19
C ALA A 97 -3.21 1.31 25.17
N LYS A 98 -4.43 1.83 25.39
CA LYS A 98 -5.55 1.66 24.46
C LYS A 98 -5.26 2.33 23.11
N LEU A 99 -4.72 3.55 23.13
CA LEU A 99 -4.32 4.25 21.91
C LEU A 99 -3.19 3.53 21.17
N ALA A 100 -2.18 3.04 21.89
CA ALA A 100 -1.08 2.27 21.31
C ALA A 100 -1.57 0.99 20.62
N ALA A 101 -2.51 0.27 21.26
CA ALA A 101 -3.14 -0.90 20.67
C ALA A 101 -3.95 -0.56 19.41
N GLN A 102 -4.67 0.57 19.39
CA GLN A 102 -5.40 1.04 18.22
C GLN A 102 -4.46 1.41 17.07
N VAL A 103 -3.38 2.13 17.34
CA VAL A 103 -2.32 2.47 16.37
C VAL A 103 -1.73 1.20 15.77
N HIS A 104 -1.37 0.23 16.60
CA HIS A 104 -0.84 -1.05 16.15
C HIS A 104 -1.84 -1.80 15.25
N ASN A 105 -3.11 -1.87 15.64
CA ASN A 105 -4.13 -2.51 14.79
C ASN A 105 -4.29 -1.78 13.45
N ASN A 106 -4.22 -0.45 13.44
CA ASN A 106 -4.27 0.33 12.20
C ASN A 106 -3.11 -0.03 11.26
N TYR A 107 -1.87 -0.07 11.76
CA TYR A 107 -0.71 -0.46 10.95
C TYR A 107 -0.80 -1.92 10.48
N ARG A 108 -1.30 -2.83 11.30
CA ARG A 108 -1.55 -4.22 10.89
C ARG A 108 -2.47 -4.30 9.67
N GLN A 109 -3.59 -3.57 9.69
CA GLN A 109 -4.50 -3.52 8.55
C GLN A 109 -3.84 -2.88 7.33
N ARG A 110 -3.12 -1.77 7.50
CA ARG A 110 -2.39 -1.10 6.42
C ARG A 110 -1.35 -2.02 5.75
N VAL A 111 -0.63 -2.83 6.53
CA VAL A 111 0.32 -3.82 6.00
C VAL A 111 -0.40 -4.95 5.26
N LYS A 112 -1.55 -5.42 5.76
CA LYS A 112 -2.37 -6.41 5.06
C LYS A 112 -2.83 -5.92 3.70
N VAL A 113 -3.42 -4.72 3.63
CA VAL A 113 -3.87 -4.09 2.39
C VAL A 113 -2.70 -3.88 1.42
N LEU A 114 -1.54 -3.47 1.94
CA LEU A 114 -0.33 -3.31 1.14
C LEU A 114 0.08 -4.62 0.46
N LYS A 115 0.11 -5.73 1.21
CA LYS A 115 0.43 -7.07 0.68
C LYS A 115 -0.57 -7.51 -0.40
N GLU A 116 -1.88 -7.34 -0.15
CA GLU A 116 -2.93 -7.68 -1.10
C GLU A 116 -2.82 -6.88 -2.40
N THR A 117 -2.59 -5.56 -2.28
CA THR A 117 -2.41 -4.67 -3.43
C THR A 117 -1.24 -5.11 -4.30
N TYR A 118 -0.10 -5.46 -3.70
CA TYR A 118 1.06 -5.94 -4.46
C TYR A 118 0.82 -7.30 -5.10
N ARG A 119 0.14 -8.22 -4.40
CA ARG A 119 -0.23 -9.52 -4.97
C ARG A 119 -1.10 -9.34 -6.22
N MET A 120 -2.11 -8.47 -6.16
CA MET A 120 -2.96 -8.18 -7.32
C MET A 120 -2.17 -7.54 -8.46
N LYS A 121 -1.33 -6.53 -8.17
CA LYS A 121 -0.50 -5.89 -9.20
C LYS A 121 0.45 -6.89 -9.86
N ALA A 122 1.11 -7.76 -9.10
CA ALA A 122 2.01 -8.78 -9.66
C ALA A 122 1.29 -9.68 -10.68
N VAL A 123 0.05 -10.09 -10.38
CA VAL A 123 -0.78 -10.87 -11.30
C VAL A 123 -1.15 -10.07 -12.56
N THR A 124 -1.52 -8.79 -12.42
CA THR A 124 -1.85 -7.92 -13.56
C THR A 124 -0.64 -7.65 -14.45
N PHE A 125 0.53 -7.38 -13.87
CA PHE A 125 1.77 -7.16 -14.61
C PHE A 125 2.21 -8.43 -15.37
N SER A 126 2.14 -9.59 -14.73
CA SER A 126 2.45 -10.88 -15.38
C SER A 126 1.58 -11.13 -16.62
N LYS A 127 0.28 -10.83 -16.55
CA LYS A 127 -0.61 -10.91 -17.73
C LYS A 127 -0.26 -9.89 -18.82
N ALA A 128 0.09 -8.67 -18.45
CA ALA A 128 0.48 -7.64 -19.42
C ALA A 128 1.78 -8.00 -20.14
N GLU A 129 2.71 -8.63 -19.44
CA GLU A 129 3.99 -9.10 -19.98
C GLU A 129 3.78 -10.27 -20.95
N GLN A 130 2.92 -11.24 -20.59
CA GLN A 130 2.50 -12.32 -21.49
C GLN A 130 1.78 -11.80 -22.75
N LEU A 131 0.90 -10.81 -22.60
CA LEU A 131 0.24 -10.16 -23.73
C LEU A 131 1.23 -9.43 -24.64
N LYS A 132 2.25 -8.79 -24.07
CA LYS A 132 3.30 -8.13 -24.83
C LYS A 132 4.10 -9.13 -25.65
N GLU A 133 4.51 -10.25 -25.04
CA GLU A 133 5.22 -11.33 -25.75
C GLU A 133 4.38 -11.92 -26.88
N ALA A 134 3.08 -12.17 -26.64
CA ALA A 134 2.17 -12.66 -27.67
C ALA A 134 2.03 -11.66 -28.83
N ILE A 135 1.88 -10.36 -28.54
CA ILE A 135 1.82 -9.31 -29.57
C ILE A 135 3.10 -9.29 -30.40
N THR A 136 4.28 -9.35 -29.76
CA THR A 136 5.57 -9.35 -30.49
C THR A 136 5.72 -10.60 -31.36
N SER A 137 5.27 -11.76 -30.89
CA SER A 137 5.27 -13.01 -31.69
C SER A 137 4.34 -12.90 -32.90
N GLU A 138 3.13 -12.38 -32.72
CA GLU A 138 2.16 -12.17 -33.80
C GLU A 138 2.65 -11.13 -34.82
N GLU A 139 3.30 -10.06 -34.35
CA GLU A 139 3.94 -9.06 -35.23
C GLU A 139 5.07 -9.68 -36.07
N ALA A 140 5.88 -10.56 -35.48
CA ALA A 140 6.93 -11.28 -36.21
C ALA A 140 6.35 -12.21 -37.28
N GLN A 141 5.34 -13.01 -36.94
CA GLN A 141 4.66 -13.88 -37.91
C GLN A 141 3.99 -13.09 -39.04
N LYS A 142 3.41 -11.93 -38.72
CA LYS A 142 2.81 -11.06 -39.74
C LYS A 142 3.84 -10.52 -40.72
N GLU A 143 5.02 -10.13 -40.26
CA GLU A 143 6.10 -9.67 -41.15
C GLU A 143 6.66 -10.81 -42.00
N GLU A 144 6.76 -12.02 -41.45
CA GLU A 144 7.13 -13.23 -42.20
C GLU A 144 6.11 -13.54 -43.32
N LEU A 145 4.81 -13.57 -43.00
CA LEU A 145 3.74 -13.77 -43.99
C LEU A 145 3.69 -12.68 -45.07
N LYS A 146 4.06 -11.44 -44.74
CA LYS A 146 4.20 -10.36 -45.74
C LYS A 146 5.37 -10.62 -46.67
N ALA A 147 6.52 -11.06 -46.14
CA ALA A 147 7.69 -11.39 -46.93
C ALA A 147 7.40 -12.57 -47.89
N GLU A 148 6.74 -13.62 -47.40
CA GLU A 148 6.29 -14.75 -48.23
C GLU A 148 5.35 -14.28 -49.34
N ASN A 149 4.36 -13.44 -49.02
CA ASN A 149 3.45 -12.89 -50.03
C ASN A 149 4.19 -12.06 -51.09
N GLN A 150 5.22 -11.31 -50.73
CA GLN A 150 6.04 -10.58 -51.68
C GLN A 150 6.82 -11.53 -52.60
N MET A 151 7.42 -12.59 -52.04
CA MET A 151 8.12 -13.60 -52.83
C MET A 151 7.20 -14.32 -53.81
N ILE A 152 6.00 -14.72 -53.38
CA ILE A 152 5.00 -15.37 -54.24
C ILE A 152 4.59 -14.41 -55.38
N LYS A 153 4.29 -13.15 -55.07
CA LYS A 153 3.96 -12.15 -56.10
C LYS A 153 5.08 -11.97 -57.10
N GLN A 154 6.33 -11.95 -56.64
CA GLN A 154 7.49 -11.79 -57.51
C GLN A 154 7.68 -13.02 -58.41
N ALA A 155 7.53 -14.23 -57.86
CA ALA A 155 7.59 -15.48 -58.62
C ALA A 155 6.50 -15.55 -59.71
N LEU A 156 5.28 -15.11 -59.40
CA LEU A 156 4.17 -15.04 -60.36
C LEU A 156 4.38 -14.01 -61.48
N LEU A 157 5.12 -12.93 -61.24
CA LEU A 157 5.43 -11.92 -62.25
C LEU A 157 6.60 -12.32 -63.17
N THR A 158 7.40 -13.29 -62.77
CA THR A 158 8.50 -13.86 -63.57
C THR A 158 8.12 -15.09 -64.38
N LEU A 159 6.88 -15.57 -64.25
CA LEU A 159 6.26 -16.63 -65.07
C LEU A 159 5.51 -16.00 -66.25
#